data_AF-A0A662GB73-F1
#
_entry.id   AF-A0A662GB73-F1
#
_cell.length_a   1.000
_cell.length_b   1.000
_cell.length_c   1.000
_cell.angle_alpha   90.00
_cell.angle_beta   90.00
_cell.angle_gamma   90.00
#
_symmetry.space_group_name_H-M   'P 1'
#
loop_
_entity.id
_entity.type
_entity.pdbx_description
1 polymer ?
#
loop_
_entity_poly.entity_id
_entity_poly.type
_entity_poly.pdbx_seq_one_letter_code
_entity_poly.pdbx_strand_id
1 'polypeptide(L)' 'NTRGNCITFTSKKIALKAGLNPQPILLTVIREILESLRERNVIRRYSKSSRGIKYIVTSNSPLWTAVRSDLKIIQ' A
#
# COMPACT_ATOMS: atom_id res chain seq x y z
N ASN A 1 3.57 8.87 2.04
CA ASN A 1 4.47 9.90 1.49
C ASN A 1 5.52 9.19 0.66
N THR A 2 5.94 9.77 -0.46
CA THR A 2 7.10 9.30 -1.22
C THR A 2 8.36 9.83 -0.53
N ARG A 3 9.30 8.96 -0.19
CA ARG A 3 10.64 9.37 0.28
C ARG A 3 11.65 8.57 -0.54
N GLY A 4 12.21 9.19 -1.57
CA GLY A 4 13.11 8.52 -2.50
C GLY A 4 12.50 7.25 -3.11
N ASN A 5 13.20 6.12 -2.96
CA ASN A 5 12.84 4.80 -3.49
C ASN A 5 11.78 4.03 -2.67
N CYS A 6 10.94 4.73 -1.90
CA CYS A 6 9.86 4.08 -1.14
C CYS A 6 8.59 4.92 -1.03
N ILE A 7 7.46 4.22 -0.89
CA ILE A 7 6.13 4.79 -0.70
C ILE A 7 5.52 4.20 0.57
N THR A 8 5.12 5.09 1.47
CA THR A 8 4.34 4.72 2.67
C THR A 8 2.87 5.11 2.53
N PHE A 9 1.98 4.24 3.02
CA PHE A 9 0.53 4.43 2.95
C PHE A 9 -0.21 3.70 4.08
N THR A 10 -1.50 4.01 4.23
CA THR A 10 -2.42 3.42 5.22
C THR A 10 -3.71 3.01 4.51
N SER A 11 -4.54 2.16 5.14
CA SER A 11 -5.85 1.77 4.57
C SER A 11 -6.72 2.99 4.23
N LYS A 12 -6.72 4.02 5.11
CA LYS A 12 -7.44 5.28 4.88
C LYS A 12 -6.94 6.01 3.63
N LYS A 13 -5.61 6.05 3.42
CA LYS A 13 -5.03 6.72 2.25
C LYS A 13 -5.40 5.99 0.95
N ILE A 14 -5.47 4.66 0.97
CA ILE A 14 -5.92 3.85 -0.17
C ILE A 14 -7.39 4.15 -0.49
N ALA A 15 -8.28 4.10 0.50
CA ALA A 15 -9.71 4.40 0.31
C ALA A 15 -9.93 5.78 -0.31
N LEU A 16 -9.28 6.82 0.25
CA LEU A 16 -9.39 8.18 -0.27
C LEU A 16 -8.85 8.31 -1.70
N LYS A 17 -7.76 7.61 -2.03
CA LYS A 17 -7.19 7.64 -3.38
C LYS A 17 -8.10 6.93 -4.40
N ALA A 18 -8.91 5.98 -3.95
CA ALA A 18 -9.93 5.29 -4.75
C ALA A 18 -11.27 6.04 -4.81
N GLY A 19 -11.39 7.25 -4.22
CA GLY A 19 -12.65 8.00 -4.18
C GLY A 19 -13.71 7.40 -3.25
N LEU A 20 -13.32 6.51 -2.34
CA LEU A 20 -14.24 5.83 -1.42
C LEU A 20 -14.28 6.52 -0.06
N ASN A 21 -15.48 6.56 0.55
CA ASN A 21 -15.66 7.06 1.91
C ASN A 21 -15.03 6.06 2.92
N PRO A 22 -14.05 6.47 3.75
CA PRO A 22 -13.34 5.56 4.66
C PRO A 22 -14.18 5.15 5.88
N GLN A 23 -15.13 4.24 5.68
CA GLN A 23 -15.93 3.63 6.75
C GLN A 23 -15.17 2.48 7.46
N PRO A 24 -15.46 2.18 8.74
CA PRO A 24 -14.74 1.16 9.51
C PRO A 24 -14.68 -0.22 8.83
N ILE A 25 -15.80 -0.65 8.22
CA ILE A 25 -15.88 -1.93 7.50
C ILE A 25 -14.93 -1.95 6.30
N LEU A 26 -14.93 -0.88 5.48
CA LEU A 26 -14.07 -0.76 4.30
C LEU A 26 -12.59 -0.73 4.70
N LEU A 27 -12.24 0.01 5.75
CA LEU A 27 -10.86 0.07 6.25
C LEU A 27 -10.38 -1.29 6.77
N THR A 28 -11.29 -2.10 7.32
CA THR A 28 -11.01 -3.48 7.75
C THR A 28 -10.73 -4.37 6.55
N VAL A 29 -11.58 -4.34 5.51
CA VAL A 29 -11.37 -5.10 4.27
C VAL A 29 -10.04 -4.71 3.60
N ILE A 30 -9.77 -3.42 3.46
CA ILE A 30 -8.51 -2.94 2.91
C ILE A 30 -7.33 -3.43 3.76
N ARG A 31 -7.45 -3.40 5.10
CA ARG A 31 -6.39 -3.91 5.99
C ARG A 31 -6.13 -5.39 5.75
N GLU A 32 -7.15 -6.23 5.66
CA GLU A 32 -7.01 -7.66 5.40
C GLU A 32 -6.28 -7.92 4.07
N ILE A 33 -6.66 -7.22 2.99
CA ILE A 33 -5.97 -7.31 1.69
C ILE A 33 -4.49 -6.93 1.82
N LEU A 34 -4.19 -5.81 2.51
CA LEU A 34 -2.81 -5.36 2.72
C LEU A 34 -2.00 -6.36 3.55
N GLU A 35 -2.62 -7.02 4.52
CA GLU A 35 -1.96 -8.07 5.30
C GLU A 35 -1.69 -9.32 4.47
N SER A 36 -2.60 -9.76 3.61
CA SER A 36 -2.35 -10.85 2.67
C SER A 36 -1.22 -10.52 1.67
N LEU A 37 -1.12 -9.27 1.20
CA LEU A 37 0.00 -8.83 0.37
C LEU A 37 1.32 -8.82 1.16
N ARG A 38 1.28 -8.45 2.44
CA ARG A 38 2.45 -8.48 3.31
C ARG A 38 2.93 -9.91 3.55
N GLU A 39 2.01 -10.86 3.76
CA GLU A 39 2.32 -12.28 3.91
C GLU A 39 3.02 -12.85 2.68
N ARG A 40 2.67 -12.36 1.49
CA ARG A 40 3.32 -12.70 0.21
C ARG A 40 4.62 -11.92 -0.06
N ASN A 41 5.14 -11.17 0.92
CA ASN A 41 6.32 -10.31 0.80
C ASN A 41 6.23 -9.22 -0.29
N VAL A 42 5.02 -8.86 -0.71
CA VAL A 42 4.78 -7.81 -1.71
C VAL A 42 4.94 -6.42 -1.06
N ILE A 43 4.48 -6.27 0.18
CA ILE A 43 4.60 -5.04 0.97
C ILE A 43 5.13 -5.33 2.37
N ARG A 44 5.54 -4.31 3.13
CA ARG A 44 5.96 -4.47 4.54
C ARG A 44 5.17 -3.56 5.47
N ARG A 45 5.07 -3.92 6.75
CA ARG A 45 4.62 -2.98 7.79
C ARG A 45 5.79 -2.05 8.12
N TYR A 46 5.53 -0.75 8.12
CA TYR A 46 6.50 0.29 8.47
C TYR A 46 6.40 0.68 9.95
N SER A 47 5.18 0.84 10.46
CA SER A 47 4.92 1.20 11.86
C SER A 47 3.51 0.81 12.27
N LYS A 48 3.32 0.46 13.55
CA LYS A 48 2.01 0.26 14.18
C LYS A 48 1.82 1.27 15.29
N SER A 49 0.69 1.97 15.32
CA SER A 49 0.31 2.87 16.41
C SER A 49 -1.19 2.81 16.67
N SER A 50 -1.69 3.57 17.65
CA SER A 50 -3.14 3.70 17.92
C SER A 50 -3.93 4.18 16.71
N ARG A 51 -3.30 4.88 15.76
CA ARG A 51 -3.92 5.37 14.51
C ARG A 51 -3.96 4.33 13.39
N GLY A 52 -3.49 3.11 13.66
CA GLY A 52 -3.47 2.00 12.73
C GLY A 52 -2.09 1.63 12.20
N ILE A 53 -2.08 0.82 11.14
CA ILE A 53 -0.87 0.28 10.53
C ILE A 53 -0.48 1.15 9.34
N LYS A 54 0.80 1.50 9.26
CA LYS A 54 1.41 2.12 8.09
C LYS A 54 2.18 1.04 7.34
N TYR A 55 1.92 0.92 6.05
CA TYR A 55 2.60 0.01 5.14
C TYR A 55 3.62 0.75 4.29
N ILE A 56 4.58 0.01 3.74
CA ILE A 56 5.62 0.51 2.86
C ILE A 56 5.86 -0.45 1.70
N VAL A 57 6.05 0.15 0.53
CA VAL A 57 6.61 -0.49 -0.67
C VAL A 57 7.94 0.19 -0.96
N THR A 58 9.00 -0.59 -1.17
CA THR A 58 10.33 -0.10 -1.56
C THR A 58 10.63 -0.54 -2.99
N SER A 59 11.66 0.05 -3.60
CA SER A 59 12.11 -0.30 -4.96
C SER A 59 12.45 -1.77 -5.19
N ASN A 60 12.72 -2.51 -4.11
CA ASN A 60 13.07 -3.93 -4.17
C ASN A 60 11.84 -4.84 -4.12
N SER A 61 10.64 -4.27 -3.97
CA SER A 61 9.40 -5.04 -3.98
C SER A 61 9.06 -5.48 -5.41
N PRO A 62 8.57 -6.73 -5.59
CA PRO A 62 8.02 -7.18 -6.87
C PRO A 62 6.94 -6.24 -7.43
N LEU A 63 6.15 -5.60 -6.55
CA LEU A 63 5.11 -4.64 -6.93
C LEU A 63 5.69 -3.38 -7.60
N TRP A 64 6.86 -2.93 -7.14
CA TRP A 64 7.51 -1.75 -7.70
C TRP A 64 8.00 -2.00 -9.13
N THR A 65 8.56 -3.19 -9.36
CA THR A 65 9.00 -3.63 -10.68
C THR A 65 7.81 -3.80 -11.62
N ALA A 66 6.75 -4.48 -11.19
CA ALA A 66 5.56 -4.72 -12.01
C ALA A 66 4.95 -3.40 -12.53
N VAL A 67 4.72 -2.43 -11.64
CA VAL A 67 4.16 -1.13 -12.02
C VAL A 67 5.09 -0.36 -12.98
N ARG A 68 6.41 -0.41 -12.76
CA ARG A 68 7.36 0.25 -13.67
C ARG A 68 7.42 -0.41 -15.04
N SER A 69 7.28 -1.72 -15.10
CA SER A 69 7.23 -2.46 -16.37
C SER A 69 5.95 -2.12 -17.14
N ASP A 70 4.79 -2.11 -16.49
CA ASP A 70 3.53 -1.72 -17.13
C ASP A 70 3.56 -0.26 -17.63
N LEU A 71 4.17 0.65 -16.86
CA LEU A 71 4.36 2.03 -17.29
C LEU A 71 5.26 2.19 -18.53
N LYS A 72 6.16 1.24 -18.80
CA LYS A 72 6.99 1.23 -20.01
C LYS A 72 6.25 0.73 -21.25
N ILE A 73 5.11 0.05 -21.09
CA ILE A 73 4.29 -0.44 -22.21
C ILE A 73 3.38 0.68 -22.75
N ILE A 74 3.17 1.75 -21.96
CA ILE A 74 2.28 2.88 -22.28
C ILE A 74 3.11 4.14 -22.66
N GLN A 75 4.43 4.01 -22.86
CA GLN A 75 5.32 5.07 -23.34
C GLN A 75 5.89 4.68 -24.69
#